data_AF-A0A842UVD5-F1
#
_entry.id   AF-A0A842UVD5-F1
#
_cell.length_a   1.000
_cell.length_b   1.000
_cell.length_c   1.000
_cell.angle_alpha   90.00
_cell.angle_beta   90.00
_cell.angle_gamma   90.00
#
_symmetry.space_group_name_H-M   'P 1'
#
loop_
_entity.id
_entity.type
_entity.pdbx_description
1 polymer ?
#
loop_
_entity_poly.entity_id
_entity_poly.type
_entity_poly.pdbx_seq_one_letter_code
_entity_poly.pdbx_strand_id
1 'polypeptide(L)'
;MKKLEHRLHLHRHQLTLGQKLADTITSFGGSWTFILMFLALLLVWMSLNTVFLIFGLFDPYPFILLNLVLSCLAAIQAPIILMSQNRAAQRDRAKAERDYMVNRKAEREVVNMQQDLEEIKVLIRDMHISRKNRKRR
;
A
#
# COMPACT_ATOMS: atom_id res chain seq x y z
N MET A 1 30.96 -1.29 -12.70
CA MET A 1 30.13 -1.30 -11.47
C MET A 1 29.22 -0.07 -11.37
N LYS A 2 29.70 1.19 -11.38
CA LYS A 2 28.84 2.41 -11.33
C LYS A 2 27.87 2.62 -12.51
N LYS A 3 28.18 2.07 -13.70
CA LYS A 3 27.34 2.21 -14.92
C LYS A 3 26.09 1.31 -14.91
N LEU A 4 26.04 0.31 -14.02
CA LEU A 4 24.93 -0.65 -13.91
C LEU A 4 23.85 -0.16 -12.93
N GLU A 5 24.24 0.52 -11.85
CA GLU A 5 23.31 1.13 -10.89
C GLU A 5 22.55 2.32 -11.47
N HIS A 6 23.20 3.09 -12.36
CA HIS A 6 22.55 4.20 -13.05
C HIS A 6 21.43 3.74 -14.02
N ARG A 7 21.48 2.49 -14.51
CA ARG A 7 20.44 1.90 -15.39
C ARG A 7 19.23 1.38 -14.62
N LEU A 8 19.34 1.14 -13.31
CA LEU A 8 18.26 0.65 -12.45
C LEU A 8 17.22 1.72 -12.09
N HIS A 9 17.55 3.01 -12.22
CA HIS A 9 16.63 4.11 -11.94
C HIS A 9 15.69 4.49 -13.11
N LEU A 10 15.76 3.80 -14.26
CA LEU A 10 15.00 4.18 -15.46
C LEU A 10 13.66 3.44 -15.65
N HIS A 11 13.26 2.53 -14.76
CA HIS A 11 11.88 2.01 -14.75
C HIS A 11 10.97 2.95 -13.95
N ARG A 12 10.91 4.21 -14.39
CA ARG A 12 9.76 5.06 -14.07
C ARG A 12 8.59 4.46 -14.84
N HIS A 13 7.88 3.52 -14.22
CA HIS A 13 6.58 3.05 -14.69
C HIS A 13 5.79 4.31 -15.03
N GLN A 14 5.61 4.58 -16.32
CA GLN A 14 4.66 5.56 -16.79
C GLN A 14 3.31 5.00 -16.34
N LEU A 15 2.87 5.42 -15.15
CA LEU A 15 1.57 5.06 -14.61
C LEU A 15 0.56 5.41 -15.69
N THR A 16 -0.07 4.40 -16.27
CA THR A 16 -1.07 4.60 -17.31
C THR A 16 -2.17 5.50 -16.73
N LEU A 17 -2.84 6.29 -17.57
CA LEU A 17 -3.90 7.21 -17.10
C LEU A 17 -4.95 6.48 -16.25
N GLY A 18 -5.25 5.22 -16.60
CA GLY A 18 -6.10 4.35 -15.81
C GLY A 18 -5.55 4.00 -14.42
N GLN A 19 -4.24 3.79 -14.27
CA GLN A 19 -3.61 3.55 -12.97
C GLN A 19 -3.63 4.81 -12.07
N LYS A 20 -3.42 5.99 -12.65
CA LYS A 20 -3.53 7.27 -11.90
C LYS A 20 -4.96 7.54 -11.47
N LEU A 21 -5.93 7.39 -12.38
CA LEU A 21 -7.35 7.54 -12.06
C LEU A 21 -7.78 6.53 -11.01
N ALA A 22 -7.37 5.27 -11.13
CA ALA A 22 -7.70 4.26 -10.13
C ALA A 22 -7.07 4.55 -8.76
N ASP A 23 -5.86 5.10 -8.68
CA ASP A 23 -5.24 5.48 -7.40
C ASP A 23 -5.94 6.70 -6.76
N THR A 24 -6.36 7.68 -7.57
CA THR A 24 -7.17 8.81 -7.10
C THR A 24 -8.57 8.38 -6.66
N ILE A 25 -9.22 7.49 -7.42
CA ILE A 25 -10.55 6.96 -7.06
C ILE A 25 -10.47 6.11 -5.78
N THR A 26 -9.42 5.31 -5.59
CA THR A 26 -9.25 4.54 -4.35
C THR A 26 -9.03 5.44 -3.14
N SER A 27 -8.23 6.50 -3.25
CA SER A 27 -8.00 7.43 -2.14
C SER A 27 -9.23 8.29 -1.83
N PHE A 28 -10.01 8.66 -2.85
CA PHE A 28 -11.21 9.47 -2.70
C PHE A 28 -12.42 8.65 -2.24
N GLY A 29 -12.61 7.45 -2.80
CA GLY A 29 -13.74 6.55 -2.51
C GLY A 29 -13.70 5.90 -1.13
N GLY A 30 -12.54 5.88 -0.46
CA GLY A 30 -12.40 5.39 0.91
C GLY A 30 -12.59 6.44 2.01
N SER A 31 -12.82 7.71 1.64
CA SER A 31 -12.98 8.79 2.62
C SER A 31 -14.41 8.88 3.14
N TRP A 32 -14.55 9.11 4.45
CA TRP A 32 -15.84 9.42 5.10
C TRP A 32 -16.54 10.63 4.47
N THR A 33 -15.77 11.61 3.96
CA THR A 33 -16.32 12.78 3.28
C THR A 33 -16.99 12.46 1.95
N PHE A 34 -16.51 11.45 1.21
CA PHE A 34 -17.11 11.02 -0.05
C PHE A 34 -18.46 10.34 0.17
N ILE A 35 -18.55 9.47 1.20
CA ILE A 35 -19.78 8.79 1.58
C ILE A 35 -20.87 9.81 1.96
N LEU A 36 -20.52 10.80 2.78
CA LEU A 36 -21.45 11.85 3.19
C LEU A 36 -21.89 12.75 2.02
N MET A 37 -20.98 13.11 1.12
CA MET A 37 -21.30 13.87 -0.10
C MET A 37 -22.24 13.09 -1.02
N PHE A 38 -21.96 11.80 -1.25
CA PHE A 38 -22.78 10.94 -2.11
C PHE A 38 -24.19 10.74 -1.52
N LEU A 39 -24.29 10.58 -0.20
CA LEU A 39 -25.57 10.50 0.50
C LEU A 39 -26.35 11.81 0.39
N ALA A 40 -25.69 12.96 0.58
CA ALA A 40 -26.32 14.27 0.41
C ALA A 40 -26.81 14.49 -1.02
N LEU A 41 -26.03 14.10 -2.03
CA LEU A 41 -26.42 14.16 -3.44
C LEU A 41 -27.65 13.28 -3.75
N LEU A 42 -27.70 12.07 -3.19
CA LEU A 42 -28.88 11.20 -3.29
C LEU A 42 -30.12 11.83 -2.65
N LEU A 43 -29.99 12.40 -1.45
CA LEU A 43 -31.10 13.07 -0.78
C LEU A 43 -31.58 14.30 -1.55
N VAL A 44 -30.66 15.09 -2.13
CA VAL A 44 -31.00 16.23 -2.99
C VAL A 44 -31.70 15.76 -4.25
N TRP A 45 -31.22 14.70 -4.91
CA TRP A 45 -31.83 14.15 -6.12
C TRP A 45 -33.23 13.58 -5.88
N MET A 46 -33.41 12.88 -4.76
CA MET A 46 -34.71 12.37 -4.31
C MET A 46 -35.68 13.51 -3.99
N SER A 47 -35.19 14.57 -3.33
CA SER A 47 -35.97 15.78 -3.02
C SER A 47 -36.39 16.53 -4.29
N LEU A 48 -35.47 16.70 -5.25
CA LEU A 48 -35.74 17.31 -6.55
C LEU A 48 -36.76 16.51 -7.35
N ASN A 49 -36.62 15.18 -7.42
CA ASN A 49 -37.61 14.32 -8.10
C ASN A 49 -38.99 14.42 -7.45
N THR A 50 -39.05 14.42 -6.11
CA THR A 50 -40.33 14.55 -5.39
C THR A 50 -40.99 15.92 -5.63
N VAL A 51 -40.21 17.01 -5.71
CA VAL A 51 -40.72 18.36 -6.01
C VAL A 51 -41.14 18.48 -7.49
N PHE A 52 -40.42 17.88 -8.43
CA PHE A 52 -40.75 17.90 -9.85
C PHE A 52 -41.95 17.00 -10.21
N LEU A 53 -42.22 15.96 -9.42
CA LEU A 53 -43.40 15.10 -9.55
C LEU A 53 -44.71 15.90 -9.40
N ILE A 54 -44.69 17.01 -8.65
CA ILE A 54 -45.83 17.92 -8.46
C ILE A 54 -46.20 18.65 -9.76
N PHE A 55 -45.27 18.81 -10.70
CA PHE A 55 -45.48 19.50 -11.98
C PHE A 55 -45.92 18.58 -13.14
N GLY A 56 -46.16 17.28 -12.89
CA GLY A 56 -46.93 16.40 -13.78
C GLY A 56 -46.14 15.31 -14.53
N LEU A 57 -45.94 14.16 -13.88
CA LEU A 57 -45.48 12.87 -14.46
C LEU A 57 -43.95 12.59 -14.57
N PHE A 58 -43.08 13.24 -13.79
CA PHE A 58 -41.68 12.79 -13.72
C PHE A 58 -41.45 11.77 -12.59
N ASP A 59 -41.39 10.48 -12.97
CA ASP A 59 -41.09 9.23 -12.22
C ASP A 59 -41.85 9.02 -10.87
N PRO A 60 -43.08 8.45 -10.91
CA PRO A 60 -43.86 8.09 -9.72
C PRO A 60 -43.14 7.06 -8.83
N TYR A 61 -43.47 7.05 -7.54
CA TYR A 61 -42.97 6.04 -6.60
C TYR A 61 -43.28 4.61 -7.12
N PRO A 62 -42.29 3.70 -7.26
CA PRO A 62 -40.98 3.67 -6.62
C PRO A 62 -39.83 3.96 -7.61
N PHE A 63 -39.56 5.24 -7.91
CA PHE A 63 -38.39 5.78 -8.64
C PHE A 63 -37.60 4.77 -9.50
N ILE A 64 -38.20 4.30 -10.60
CA ILE A 64 -37.67 3.16 -11.35
C ILE A 64 -36.30 3.48 -11.96
N LEU A 65 -36.10 4.74 -12.39
CA LEU A 65 -34.84 5.20 -12.98
C LEU A 65 -33.73 5.30 -11.92
N LEU A 66 -34.05 5.78 -10.72
CA LEU A 66 -33.09 5.85 -9.61
C LEU A 66 -32.61 4.45 -9.23
N ASN A 67 -33.53 3.51 -9.13
CA ASN A 67 -33.23 2.13 -8.81
C ASN A 67 -32.36 1.46 -9.89
N LEU A 68 -32.63 1.73 -11.16
CA LEU A 68 -31.84 1.23 -12.29
C LEU A 68 -30.40 1.78 -12.25
N VAL A 69 -30.24 3.09 -12.05
CA VAL A 69 -28.93 3.75 -11.98
C VAL A 69 -28.12 3.24 -10.79
N LEU A 70 -28.74 3.12 -9.62
CA LEU A 70 -28.08 2.60 -8.41
C LEU A 70 -27.66 1.14 -8.58
N SER A 71 -28.50 0.30 -9.20
CA SER A 71 -28.17 -1.09 -9.48
C SER A 71 -26.98 -1.23 -10.44
N CYS A 72 -26.93 -0.40 -11.48
CA CYS A 72 -25.80 -0.34 -12.41
C CYS A 72 -24.52 0.15 -11.71
N LEU A 73 -24.63 1.17 -10.86
CA LEU A 73 -23.52 1.70 -10.09
C LEU A 73 -22.94 0.63 -9.14
N ALA A 74 -23.80 -0.09 -8.41
CA ALA A 74 -23.41 -1.16 -7.50
C ALA A 74 -22.74 -2.32 -8.25
N ALA A 75 -23.23 -2.70 -9.43
CA ALA A 75 -22.62 -3.76 -10.24
C ALA A 75 -21.18 -3.43 -10.67
N ILE A 76 -20.88 -2.15 -10.95
CA ILE A 76 -19.55 -1.70 -11.33
C ILE A 76 -18.62 -1.50 -10.11
N GLN A 77 -19.17 -1.30 -8.91
CA GLN A 77 -18.37 -1.13 -7.69
C GLN A 77 -17.56 -2.38 -7.33
N ALA A 78 -18.15 -3.58 -7.40
CA ALA A 78 -17.47 -4.82 -7.02
C ALA A 78 -16.15 -5.07 -7.78
N PRO A 79 -16.08 -4.98 -9.13
CA PRO A 79 -14.82 -5.16 -9.86
C PRO A 79 -13.83 -4.02 -9.62
N ILE A 80 -14.28 -2.77 -9.44
CA ILE A 80 -13.37 -1.66 -9.10
C ILE A 80 -12.71 -1.90 -7.74
N ILE A 81 -13.49 -2.32 -6.75
CA ILE A 81 -12.99 -2.69 -5.43
C ILE A 81 -12.03 -3.88 -5.53
N LEU A 82 -12.36 -4.90 -6.31
CA LEU A 82 -11.48 -6.06 -6.51
C LEU A 82 -10.16 -5.66 -7.19
N MET A 83 -10.20 -4.76 -8.18
CA MET A 83 -9.01 -4.25 -8.84
C MET A 83 -8.15 -3.38 -7.92
N SER A 84 -8.75 -2.56 -7.05
CA SER A 84 -8.01 -1.77 -6.06
C SER A 84 -7.39 -2.65 -4.99
N GLN A 85 -8.12 -3.67 -4.51
CA GLN A 85 -7.62 -4.69 -3.58
C GLN A 85 -6.47 -5.51 -4.18
N ASN A 86 -6.60 -6.00 -5.42
CA ASN A 86 -5.53 -6.75 -6.08
C ASN A 86 -4.26 -5.90 -6.21
N ARG A 87 -4.40 -4.59 -6.50
CA ARG A 87 -3.27 -3.67 -6.57
C ARG A 87 -2.64 -3.41 -5.19
N ALA A 88 -3.45 -3.26 -4.14
CA ALA A 88 -2.96 -3.12 -2.77
C ALA A 88 -2.19 -4.40 -2.33
N ALA A 89 -2.75 -5.58 -2.59
CA ALA A 89 -2.12 -6.85 -2.26
C ALA A 89 -0.78 -7.05 -2.98
N GLN A 90 -0.65 -6.61 -4.24
CA GLN A 90 0.63 -6.63 -4.96
C GLN A 90 1.68 -5.72 -4.30
N ARG A 91 1.29 -4.51 -3.89
CA ARG A 91 2.18 -3.58 -3.15
C ARG A 91 2.62 -4.17 -1.82
N ASP A 92 1.69 -4.79 -1.08
CA ASP A 92 1.97 -5.42 0.20
C ASP A 92 2.91 -6.63 0.08
N ARG A 93 2.71 -7.47 -0.95
CA ARG A 93 3.63 -8.58 -1.25
C ARG A 93 5.05 -8.10 -1.56
N ALA A 94 5.19 -7.08 -2.41
CA ALA A 94 6.49 -6.51 -2.74
C ALA A 94 7.18 -5.89 -1.51
N LYS A 95 6.40 -5.24 -0.63
CA LYS A 95 6.92 -4.72 0.64
C LYS A 95 7.38 -5.85 1.56
N ALA A 96 6.59 -6.91 1.71
CA ALA A 96 6.93 -8.06 2.54
C ALA A 96 8.21 -8.77 2.05
N GLU A 97 8.39 -8.93 0.73
CA GLU A 97 9.59 -9.49 0.15
C GLU A 97 10.83 -8.62 0.44
N ARG A 98 10.70 -7.30 0.32
CA ARG A 98 11.77 -6.36 0.67
C ARG A 98 12.13 -6.44 2.15
N ASP A 99 11.14 -6.46 3.03
CA ASP A 99 11.35 -6.56 4.47
C ASP A 99 12.03 -7.89 4.83
N TYR A 100 11.64 -8.99 4.18
CA TYR A 100 12.29 -10.29 4.32
C TYR A 100 13.77 -10.26 3.92
N MET A 101 14.10 -9.64 2.78
CA MET A 101 15.50 -9.51 2.33
C MET A 101 16.35 -8.68 3.30
N VAL A 102 15.79 -7.57 3.81
CA VAL A 102 16.48 -6.73 4.80
C VAL A 102 16.73 -7.53 6.07
N ASN A 103 15.73 -8.26 6.56
CA ASN A 103 15.86 -9.06 7.77
C ASN A 103 16.93 -10.17 7.61
N ARG A 104 16.93 -10.88 6.49
CA ARG A 104 17.97 -11.87 6.15
C ARG A 104 19.37 -11.27 6.01
N LYS A 105 19.48 -10.00 5.60
CA LYS A 105 20.75 -9.29 5.57
C LYS A 105 21.20 -8.92 6.99
N ALA A 106 20.29 -8.38 7.81
CA ALA A 106 20.55 -8.05 9.20
C ALA A 106 21.00 -9.28 10.00
N GLU A 107 20.36 -10.43 9.80
CA GLU A 107 20.76 -11.68 10.44
C GLU A 107 22.19 -12.10 10.08
N ARG A 108 22.59 -11.98 8.81
CA ARG A 108 23.98 -12.24 8.39
C ARG A 108 24.96 -11.25 9.01
N GLU A 109 24.61 -9.98 9.06
CA GLU A 109 25.45 -8.96 9.71
C GLU A 109 25.61 -9.24 11.22
N VAL A 110 24.56 -9.72 11.90
CA VAL A 110 24.62 -10.15 13.30
C VAL A 110 25.57 -11.34 13.47
N VAL A 111 25.46 -12.35 12.60
CA VAL A 111 26.36 -13.52 12.65
C VAL A 111 27.81 -13.09 12.42
N ASN A 112 28.07 -12.22 11.46
CA ASN A 112 29.42 -11.70 11.21
C ASN A 112 29.96 -10.93 12.42
N MET A 113 29.16 -10.04 13.02
CA MET A 113 29.54 -9.33 14.25
C MET A 113 29.84 -10.29 15.41
N GLN A 114 29.11 -11.40 15.53
CA GLN A 114 29.40 -12.43 16.54
C GLN A 114 30.74 -13.12 16.30
N GLN A 115 31.10 -13.38 15.03
CA GLN A 115 32.41 -13.94 14.67
C GLN A 115 33.54 -12.97 15.00
N ASP A 116 33.41 -11.70 14.62
CA ASP A 116 34.39 -10.65 14.92
C ASP A 116 34.59 -10.51 16.44
N LEU A 117 33.51 -10.55 17.22
CA LEU A 117 33.58 -10.51 18.68
C LEU A 117 34.32 -11.73 19.27
N GLU A 118 34.12 -12.91 18.71
CA GLU A 118 34.81 -14.11 19.17
C GLU A 118 36.31 -14.07 18.85
N GLU A 119 36.68 -13.56 17.66
CA GLU A 119 38.07 -13.32 17.29
C GLU A 119 38.76 -12.34 18.25
N ILE A 120 38.11 -11.21 18.55
CA ILE A 120 38.62 -10.22 19.51
C ILE A 120 38.81 -10.84 20.90
N LYS A 121 37.87 -11.67 21.37
CA LYS A 121 38.01 -12.36 22.68
C LYS A 121 39.22 -13.29 22.71
N VAL A 122 39.49 -14.02 21.62
CA VAL A 122 40.66 -14.90 21.51
C VAL A 122 41.95 -14.07 21.57
N LEU A 123 42.05 -12.99 20.79
CA LEU A 123 43.21 -12.10 20.80
C LEU A 123 43.49 -11.50 22.20
N ILE A 124 42.43 -11.07 22.91
CA ILE A 124 42.56 -10.56 24.29
C ILE A 124 43.06 -11.64 25.24
N ARG A 125 42.55 -12.88 25.12
CA ARG A 125 42.98 -14.02 25.94
C ARG A 125 44.46 -14.32 25.73
N ASP A 126 44.93 -14.33 24.49
CA ASP A 126 46.32 -14.60 24.14
C ASP A 126 47.27 -13.51 24.64
N MET A 127 46.87 -12.25 24.53
CA MET A 127 47.60 -11.13 25.13
C MET A 127 47.70 -11.28 26.66
N HIS A 128 46.62 -11.68 27.33
CA HIS A 128 46.60 -11.87 28.78
C HIS A 128 47.56 -12.99 29.22
N ILE A 129 47.58 -14.12 28.49
CA ILE A 129 48.51 -15.23 28.72
C ILE A 129 49.96 -14.79 28.50
N SER A 130 50.24 -14.12 27.39
CA SER A 130 51.58 -13.61 27.06
C SER A 130 52.10 -12.63 28.12
N ARG A 131 51.23 -11.76 28.64
CA ARG A 131 51.59 -10.81 29.71
C ARG A 131 51.88 -11.52 31.04
N LYS A 132 51.13 -12.58 31.37
CA LYS A 132 51.35 -13.40 32.57
C LYS A 132 52.67 -14.19 32.48
N ASN A 133 53.01 -14.70 31.30
CA ASN A 133 54.28 -15.39 31.07
C ASN A 133 55.50 -14.47 31.16
N ARG A 134 55.39 -13.21 30.69
CA ARG A 134 56.48 -12.21 30.85
C ARG A 134 56.73 -11.81 32.30
N LYS A 135 55.70 -11.79 33.16
CA LYS A 135 55.87 -11.48 34.60
C LYS A 135 56.44 -12.65 35.42
N ARG A 136 56.47 -13.86 34.87
CA ARG A 136 56.98 -15.08 35.54
C ARG A 136 58.44 -15.39 35.20
N ARG A 137 59.02 -14.68 34.22
CA ARG A 137 60.45 -14.70 33.90
C ARG A 137 61.11 -13.48 34.52
#